data_AF-Q7VI02-F1
#
_entry.id   AF-Q7VI02-F1
#
_cell.length_a   1.000
_cell.length_b   1.000
_cell.length_c   1.000
_cell.angle_alpha   90.00
_cell.angle_beta   90.00
_cell.angle_gamma   90.00
#
_symmetry.space_group_name_H-M   'P 1'
#
loop_
_entity.id
_entity.type
_entity.pdbx_description
1 polymer ?
#
loop_
_entity_poly.entity_id
_entity_poly.type
_entity_poly.pdbx_seq_one_letter_code
_entity_poly.pdbx_strand_id
1 'polypeptide(L)'
;MPKIDKPLAQKVDERVFEQLLKYNPQTQNLWDIVGIFENERQKLRIEIAQYHEDIKNSQAKLKELREGITKAQNILRAIEQKISESPVPPEKEESQKEALMLKISELELENSKLLVELRDLKSEYQLEENLHQMQNMRETLQESLEDPSKP
;
A
#
# COMPACT_ATOMS: atom_id res chain seq x y z
N MET A 1 4.72 -44.26 7.67
CA MET A 1 3.32 -44.37 8.14
C MET A 1 3.05 -43.22 9.09
N PRO A 2 2.21 -42.23 8.73
CA PRO A 2 1.78 -41.22 9.69
C PRO A 2 1.05 -41.95 10.82
N LYS A 3 1.41 -41.66 12.07
CA LYS A 3 0.72 -42.24 13.24
C LYS A 3 -0.71 -41.70 13.20
N ILE A 4 -1.65 -42.53 12.77
CA ILE A 4 -3.07 -42.21 12.88
C ILE A 4 -3.34 -42.07 14.37
N ASP A 5 -3.68 -40.86 14.80
CA ASP A 5 -4.07 -40.61 16.17
C ASP A 5 -5.24 -41.52 16.51
N LYS A 6 -5.07 -42.35 17.55
CA LYS A 6 -6.16 -43.20 18.02
C LYS A 6 -7.40 -42.34 18.29
N PRO A 7 -8.60 -42.79 17.91
CA PRO A 7 -9.85 -42.13 18.24
C PRO A 7 -9.89 -41.75 19.72
N LEU A 8 -10.42 -40.56 20.03
CA LEU A 8 -10.47 -40.03 21.40
C LEU A 8 -11.10 -41.04 22.37
N ALA A 9 -12.17 -41.72 21.94
CA ALA A 9 -12.81 -42.79 22.70
C ALA A 9 -11.83 -43.89 23.11
N GLN A 10 -10.97 -44.37 22.20
CA GLN A 10 -9.97 -45.39 22.52
C GLN A 10 -8.91 -44.87 23.49
N LYS A 11 -8.51 -43.60 23.40
CA LYS A 11 -7.54 -43.01 24.35
C LYS A 11 -8.15 -42.89 25.75
N VAL A 12 -9.45 -42.59 25.86
CA VAL A 12 -10.16 -42.55 27.14
C VAL A 12 -10.34 -43.95 27.69
N ASP A 13 -10.79 -44.90 26.87
CA ASP A 13 -10.95 -46.29 27.26
C ASP A 13 -9.63 -46.89 27.76
N GLU A 14 -8.51 -46.65 27.06
CA GLU A 14 -7.17 -47.09 27.50
C GLU A 14 -6.79 -46.50 28.87
N ARG A 15 -7.05 -45.22 29.11
CA ARG A 15 -6.73 -44.58 30.40
C ARG A 15 -7.60 -45.09 31.54
N VAL A 16 -8.90 -45.24 31.32
CA VAL A 16 -9.82 -45.79 32.32
C VAL A 16 -9.48 -47.24 32.60
N PHE A 17 -9.22 -48.02 31.55
CA PHE A 17 -8.86 -49.43 31.67
C PHE A 17 -7.55 -49.63 32.45
N GLU A 18 -6.53 -48.83 32.19
CA GLU A 18 -5.28 -48.82 32.97
C GLU A 18 -5.51 -48.49 34.45
N GLN A 19 -6.48 -47.64 34.77
CA GLN A 19 -6.86 -47.36 36.17
C GLN A 19 -7.60 -48.55 36.79
N LEU A 20 -8.47 -49.22 36.03
CA LEU A 20 -9.18 -50.42 36.48
C LEU A 20 -8.25 -51.62 36.66
N LEU A 21 -7.22 -51.79 35.83
CA LEU A 21 -6.22 -52.85 36.01
C LEU A 21 -5.45 -52.72 37.32
N LYS A 22 -5.32 -51.48 37.83
CA LYS A 22 -4.68 -51.18 39.11
C LYS A 22 -5.64 -51.24 40.29
N TYR A 23 -6.95 -51.45 40.04
CA TYR A 23 -7.96 -51.52 41.08
C TYR A 23 -7.79 -52.81 41.88
N ASN A 24 -7.68 -52.68 43.20
CA ASN A 24 -7.62 -53.83 44.11
C ASN A 24 -8.91 -53.92 44.95
N PRO A 25 -9.80 -54.88 44.65
CA PRO A 25 -11.08 -55.03 45.36
C PRO A 25 -10.96 -55.37 46.85
N GLN A 26 -9.78 -55.79 47.33
CA GLN A 26 -9.55 -56.05 48.75
C GLN A 26 -9.27 -54.77 49.55
N THR A 27 -8.81 -53.70 48.89
CA THR A 27 -8.40 -52.45 49.56
C THR A 27 -9.22 -51.23 49.13
N GLN A 28 -9.94 -51.30 48.01
CA GLN A 28 -10.66 -50.17 47.43
C GLN A 28 -12.16 -50.45 47.37
N ASN A 29 -12.96 -49.38 47.48
CA ASN A 29 -14.41 -49.47 47.45
C ASN A 29 -14.89 -49.47 46.00
N LEU A 30 -15.94 -50.24 45.71
CA LEU A 30 -16.56 -50.26 44.39
C LEU A 30 -17.00 -48.86 43.92
N TRP A 31 -17.35 -47.98 44.86
CA TRP A 31 -17.67 -46.58 44.58
C TRP A 31 -16.48 -45.78 44.02
N ASP A 32 -15.24 -46.19 44.28
CA ASP A 32 -14.04 -45.54 43.72
C ASP A 32 -13.99 -45.72 42.19
N ILE A 33 -14.42 -46.89 41.70
CA ILE A 33 -14.55 -47.15 40.26
C ILE A 33 -15.57 -46.20 39.64
N VAL A 34 -16.73 -46.04 40.28
CA VAL A 34 -17.78 -45.14 39.80
C VAL A 34 -17.24 -43.71 39.73
N GLY A 35 -16.49 -43.27 40.75
CA GLY A 35 -15.84 -41.96 40.77
C GLY A 35 -14.85 -41.74 39.60
N ILE A 36 -14.10 -42.77 39.20
CA ILE A 36 -13.21 -42.71 38.03
C ILE A 36 -14.02 -42.44 36.75
N PHE A 37 -15.07 -43.21 36.51
CA PHE A 37 -15.91 -43.05 35.33
C PHE A 37 -16.64 -41.71 35.32
N GLU A 38 -17.13 -41.23 36.46
CA GLU A 38 -17.78 -39.92 36.57
C GLU A 38 -16.81 -38.78 36.26
N ASN A 39 -15.57 -38.86 36.75
CA ASN A 39 -14.54 -37.87 36.45
C ASN A 39 -14.19 -37.84 34.95
N GLU A 40 -13.97 -38.99 34.33
CA GLU A 40 -13.69 -39.05 32.88
C GLU A 40 -14.89 -38.60 32.04
N ARG A 41 -16.11 -38.91 32.47
CA ARG A 41 -17.33 -38.39 31.83
C ARG A 41 -17.41 -36.86 31.95
N GLN A 42 -17.02 -36.28 33.09
CA GLN A 42 -17.01 -34.82 33.26
C GLN A 42 -15.96 -34.16 32.37
N LYS A 43 -14.75 -34.74 32.27
CA LYS A 43 -13.70 -34.26 31.35
C LYS A 43 -14.16 -34.29 29.90
N LEU A 44 -14.75 -35.42 29.47
CA LEU A 44 -15.30 -35.56 28.12
C LEU A 44 -16.39 -34.53 27.83
N ARG A 45 -17.27 -34.22 28.78
CA ARG A 45 -18.28 -33.17 28.61
C ARG A 45 -17.66 -31.79 28.37
N ILE A 46 -16.61 -31.45 29.11
CA ILE A 46 -15.89 -30.19 28.94
C ILE A 46 -15.23 -30.15 27.55
N GLU A 47 -14.55 -31.22 27.15
CA GLU A 47 -13.88 -31.29 25.85
C GLU A 47 -14.88 -31.23 24.68
N ILE A 48 -16.01 -31.94 24.79
CA ILE A 48 -17.10 -31.86 23.81
C ILE A 48 -17.64 -30.43 23.73
N ALA A 49 -17.85 -29.75 24.86
CA ALA A 49 -18.31 -28.36 24.87
C ALA A 49 -17.29 -27.44 24.17
N GLN A 50 -15.99 -27.63 24.43
CA GLN A 50 -14.93 -26.89 23.76
C GLN A 50 -14.94 -27.13 22.24
N TYR A 51 -15.05 -28.38 21.78
CA TYR A 51 -15.13 -28.66 20.34
C TYR A 51 -16.37 -28.03 19.70
N HIS A 52 -17.52 -27.99 20.38
CA HIS A 52 -18.70 -27.29 19.85
C HIS A 52 -18.46 -25.80 19.70
N GLU A 53 -17.77 -25.18 20.66
CA GLU A 53 -17.38 -23.77 20.58
C GLU A 53 -16.38 -23.52 19.45
N ASP A 54 -15.35 -24.36 19.31
CA ASP A 54 -14.35 -24.26 18.26
C ASP A 54 -14.97 -24.43 16.86
N ILE A 55 -15.91 -25.37 16.70
CA ILE A 55 -16.68 -25.55 15.45
C ILE A 55 -17.49 -24.30 15.15
N LYS A 56 -18.20 -23.74 16.14
CA LYS A 56 -19.00 -22.52 15.98
C LYS A 56 -18.12 -21.33 15.56
N ASN A 57 -16.97 -21.16 16.20
CA ASN A 57 -16.01 -20.10 15.88
C ASN A 57 -15.42 -20.28 14.47
N SER A 58 -15.08 -21.51 14.11
CA SER A 58 -14.57 -21.84 12.77
C SER A 58 -15.61 -21.57 11.69
N GLN A 59 -16.89 -21.91 11.92
CA GLN A 59 -17.98 -21.61 11.01
C GLN A 59 -18.19 -20.10 10.84
N ALA A 60 -18.14 -19.33 11.92
CA ALA A 60 -18.21 -17.87 11.87
C ALA A 60 -17.06 -17.29 11.04
N LYS A 61 -15.82 -17.77 11.26
CA LYS A 61 -14.66 -17.30 10.51
C LYS A 61 -14.73 -17.66 9.02
N LEU A 62 -15.22 -18.87 8.70
CA LEU A 62 -15.46 -19.28 7.31
C LEU A 62 -16.48 -18.39 6.62
N LYS A 63 -17.54 -17.97 7.32
CA LYS A 63 -18.54 -17.04 6.79
C LYS A 63 -17.91 -15.67 6.46
N GLU A 64 -17.15 -15.12 7.39
CA GLU A 64 -16.43 -13.85 7.20
C GLU A 64 -15.47 -13.91 6.00
N LEU A 65 -14.67 -14.98 5.89
CA LEU A 65 -13.75 -15.17 4.77
C LEU A 65 -14.48 -15.27 3.43
N ARG A 66 -15.61 -15.98 3.37
CA ARG A 66 -16.44 -16.08 2.16
C ARG A 66 -17.00 -14.71 1.75
N GLU A 67 -17.48 -13.92 2.72
CA GLU A 67 -17.94 -12.56 2.45
C GLU A 67 -16.80 -11.66 1.95
N GLY A 68 -15.60 -11.80 2.51
CA GLY A 68 -14.39 -11.11 2.04
C GLY A 68 -14.02 -11.45 0.60
N ILE A 69 -14.05 -12.73 0.24
CA ILE A 69 -13.78 -13.20 -1.13
C ILE A 69 -14.79 -12.62 -2.12
N THR A 70 -16.09 -12.66 -1.79
CA THR A 70 -17.14 -12.10 -2.67
C THR A 70 -16.95 -10.60 -2.90
N LYS A 71 -16.58 -9.84 -1.86
CA LYS A 71 -16.27 -8.40 -2.00
C LYS A 71 -15.07 -8.18 -2.92
N ALA A 72 -13.98 -8.94 -2.73
CA ALA A 72 -12.78 -8.83 -3.56
C ALA A 72 -13.06 -9.17 -5.03
N GLN A 73 -13.84 -10.22 -5.29
CA GLN A 73 -14.27 -10.61 -6.64
C GLN A 73 -15.12 -9.53 -7.32
N ASN A 74 -16.03 -8.89 -6.58
CA ASN A 74 -16.84 -7.79 -7.12
C ASN A 74 -15.97 -6.56 -7.45
N ILE A 75 -14.97 -6.25 -6.63
CA ILE A 75 -14.02 -5.16 -6.91
C ILE A 75 -13.20 -5.47 -8.16
N LEU A 76 -12.66 -6.69 -8.29
CA LEU A 76 -11.92 -7.11 -9.48
C LEU A 76 -12.78 -6.98 -10.74
N ARG A 77 -14.02 -7.48 -10.70
CA ARG A 77 -14.95 -7.36 -11.83
C ARG A 77 -15.24 -5.90 -12.21
N ALA A 78 -15.39 -5.02 -11.22
CA ALA A 78 -15.59 -3.59 -11.47
C ALA A 78 -14.35 -2.91 -12.08
N ILE A 79 -13.14 -3.33 -11.69
CA ILE A 79 -11.90 -2.83 -12.29
C ILE A 79 -11.74 -3.36 -13.71
N GLU A 80 -11.96 -4.64 -13.94
CA GLU A 80 -11.94 -5.26 -15.28
C GLU A 80 -12.94 -4.57 -16.21
N GLN A 81 -14.13 -4.27 -15.72
CA GLN A 81 -15.14 -3.52 -16.46
C GLN A 81 -14.65 -2.10 -16.78
N LYS A 82 -14.08 -1.37 -15.82
CA LYS A 82 -13.50 -0.03 -16.08
C LYS A 82 -12.37 -0.04 -17.09
N ILE A 83 -11.52 -1.07 -17.05
CA ILE A 83 -10.44 -1.25 -18.03
C ILE A 83 -11.04 -1.53 -19.41
N SER A 84 -12.07 -2.38 -19.48
CA SER A 84 -12.76 -2.69 -20.74
C SER A 84 -13.59 -1.53 -21.29
N GLU A 85 -14.13 -0.66 -20.43
CA GLU A 85 -14.87 0.56 -20.78
C GLU A 85 -13.94 1.75 -21.05
N SER A 86 -12.65 1.62 -20.69
CA SER A 86 -11.59 2.54 -21.08
C SER A 86 -10.70 1.92 -22.16
N PRO A 87 -11.22 1.53 -23.35
CA PRO A 87 -10.36 1.51 -24.51
C PRO A 87 -10.12 2.99 -24.81
N VAL A 88 -8.96 3.54 -24.46
CA VAL A 88 -8.48 4.70 -25.18
C VAL A 88 -8.39 4.24 -26.63
N PRO A 89 -9.25 4.73 -27.54
CA PRO A 89 -9.13 4.34 -28.94
C PRO A 89 -7.73 4.75 -29.37
N PRO A 90 -6.95 3.89 -30.03
CA PRO A 90 -5.59 4.24 -30.46
C PRO A 90 -5.59 5.56 -31.27
N GLU A 91 -6.67 5.82 -32.00
CA GLU A 91 -6.88 7.07 -32.76
C GLU A 91 -6.99 8.34 -31.90
N LYS A 92 -7.58 8.27 -30.70
CA LYS A 92 -7.62 9.42 -29.77
C LYS A 92 -6.28 9.62 -29.10
N GLU A 93 -5.54 8.55 -28.84
CA GLU A 93 -4.21 8.65 -28.24
C GLU A 93 -3.20 9.24 -29.24
N GLU A 94 -3.24 8.81 -30.51
CA GLU A 94 -2.43 9.41 -31.58
C GLU A 94 -2.85 10.86 -31.84
N SER A 95 -4.15 11.17 -31.93
CA SER A 95 -4.60 12.55 -32.11
C SER A 95 -4.24 13.46 -30.93
N GLN A 96 -4.34 12.96 -29.68
CA GLN A 96 -3.89 13.71 -28.50
C GLN A 96 -2.37 13.88 -28.50
N LYS A 97 -1.62 12.86 -28.90
CA LYS A 97 -0.16 12.92 -29.02
C LYS A 97 0.27 13.92 -30.08
N GLU A 98 -0.37 13.91 -31.25
CA GLU A 98 -0.13 14.89 -32.32
C GLU A 98 -0.46 16.31 -31.86
N ALA A 99 -1.61 16.52 -31.21
CA ALA A 99 -1.98 17.81 -30.64
C ALA A 99 -0.97 18.29 -29.59
N LEU A 100 -0.48 17.39 -28.73
CA LEU A 100 0.57 17.71 -27.76
C LEU A 100 1.92 18.02 -28.44
N MET A 101 2.31 17.29 -29.48
CA MET A 101 3.55 17.55 -30.24
C MET A 101 3.50 18.89 -30.99
N LEU A 102 2.35 19.24 -31.57
CA LEU A 102 2.12 20.55 -32.16
C LEU A 102 2.24 21.65 -31.11
N LYS A 103 1.62 21.46 -29.93
CA LYS A 103 1.70 22.43 -28.84
C LYS A 103 3.13 22.60 -28.32
N ILE A 104 3.90 21.52 -28.19
CA ILE A 104 5.33 21.57 -27.84
C ILE A 104 6.11 22.37 -28.88
N SER A 105 5.90 22.09 -30.17
CA SER A 105 6.60 22.79 -31.26
C SER A 105 6.27 24.29 -31.29
N GLU A 106 5.00 24.67 -31.04
CA GLU A 106 4.60 26.07 -30.90
C GLU A 106 5.32 26.76 -29.73
N LEU A 107 5.36 26.10 -28.57
CA LEU A 107 6.01 26.62 -27.37
C LEU A 107 7.54 26.72 -27.55
N GLU A 108 8.17 25.80 -28.25
CA GLU A 108 9.61 25.86 -28.59
C GLU A 108 9.92 27.03 -29.54
N LEU A 109 9.06 27.29 -30.52
CA LEU A 109 9.20 28.42 -31.42
C LEU A 109 9.01 29.76 -30.67
N GLU A 110 8.00 29.84 -29.79
CA GLU A 110 7.78 31.00 -28.94
C GLU A 110 8.97 31.26 -28.02
N ASN A 111 9.50 30.22 -27.36
CA ASN A 111 10.68 30.31 -26.52
C ASN A 111 11.91 30.79 -27.32
N SER A 112 12.10 30.30 -28.55
CA SER A 112 13.18 30.74 -29.43
C SER A 112 13.07 32.23 -29.81
N LYS A 113 11.85 32.73 -30.06
CA LYS A 113 11.61 34.15 -30.33
C LYS A 113 11.94 35.01 -29.11
N LEU A 114 11.46 34.61 -27.94
CA LEU A 114 11.73 35.31 -26.67
C LEU A 114 13.24 35.36 -26.36
N LEU A 115 14.00 34.31 -26.67
CA LEU A 115 15.46 34.32 -26.50
C LEU A 115 16.17 35.33 -27.40
N VAL A 116 15.70 35.51 -28.64
CA VAL A 116 16.23 36.52 -29.56
C VAL A 116 15.90 37.93 -29.06
N GLU A 117 14.65 38.17 -28.66
CA GLU A 117 14.22 39.44 -28.10
C GLU A 117 15.03 39.81 -26.84
N LEU A 118 15.27 38.84 -25.94
CA LEU A 118 16.11 39.05 -24.76
C LEU A 118 17.57 39.37 -25.11
N ARG A 119 18.14 38.75 -26.14
CA ARG A 119 19.49 39.06 -26.62
C ARG A 119 19.58 40.49 -27.14
N ASP A 120 18.59 40.90 -27.93
CA ASP A 120 18.56 42.21 -28.57
C ASP A 120 18.38 43.31 -27.52
N LEU A 121 17.44 43.13 -26.58
CA LEU A 121 17.25 44.02 -25.42
C LEU A 121 18.52 44.13 -24.56
N LYS A 122 19.22 43.01 -24.32
CA LYS A 122 20.48 43.03 -23.57
C LYS A 122 21.56 43.82 -24.31
N SER A 123 21.61 43.72 -25.62
CA SER A 123 22.57 44.45 -26.46
C SER A 123 22.25 45.94 -26.48
N GLU A 124 20.97 46.30 -26.56
CA GLU A 124 20.49 47.69 -26.48
C GLU A 124 20.83 48.32 -25.12
N TYR A 125 20.54 47.61 -24.01
CA TYR A 125 20.88 48.06 -22.66
C TYR A 125 22.39 48.31 -22.49
N GLN A 126 23.25 47.42 -23.01
CA GLN A 126 24.70 47.61 -22.97
C GLN A 126 25.17 48.83 -23.78
N LEU A 127 24.54 49.10 -24.92
CA LEU A 127 24.84 50.28 -25.73
C LEU A 127 24.43 51.56 -25.01
N GLU A 128 23.26 51.58 -24.36
CA GLU A 128 22.82 52.70 -23.52
C GLU A 128 23.77 52.94 -22.35
N GLU A 129 24.20 51.88 -21.66
CA GLU A 129 25.16 51.97 -20.55
C GLU A 129 26.51 52.55 -21.02
N ASN A 130 27.04 52.06 -22.15
CA ASN A 130 28.27 52.57 -22.75
C ASN A 130 28.14 54.05 -23.16
N LEU A 131 26.99 54.44 -23.71
CA LEU A 131 26.72 55.81 -24.12
C LEU A 131 26.65 56.75 -22.90
N HIS A 132 25.99 56.32 -21.82
CA HIS A 132 25.93 57.06 -20.57
C HIS A 132 27.31 57.19 -19.92
N GLN A 133 28.13 56.13 -19.90
CA GLN A 133 29.52 56.19 -19.43
C GLN A 133 30.37 57.18 -20.24
N MET A 134 30.23 57.18 -21.57
CA MET A 134 30.92 58.14 -22.46
C MET A 134 30.47 59.59 -22.21
N GLN A 135 29.18 59.82 -21.94
CA GLN A 135 28.66 61.14 -21.57
C GLN A 135 29.23 61.62 -20.23
N ASN A 136 29.22 60.76 -19.20
CA ASN A 136 29.81 61.09 -17.90
C ASN A 136 31.32 61.36 -18.00
N MET A 137 32.06 60.59 -18.80
CA MET A 137 33.49 60.87 -19.07
C MET A 137 33.69 62.20 -19.81
N ARG A 138 32.80 62.54 -20.75
CA ARG A 138 32.85 63.82 -21.45
C ARG A 138 32.57 64.99 -20.50
N GLU A 139 31.56 64.87 -19.64
CA GLU A 139 31.20 65.89 -18.65
C GLU A 139 32.33 66.10 -17.64
N THR A 140 32.90 65.02 -17.08
CA THR A 140 34.05 65.11 -16.16
C THR A 140 35.30 65.72 -16.80
N LEU A 141 35.58 65.42 -18.08
CA LEU A 141 36.66 66.07 -18.84
C LEU A 141 36.39 67.55 -19.12
N GLN A 142 35.13 67.92 -19.40
CA GLN A 142 34.74 69.32 -19.58
C GLN A 142 34.83 70.12 -18.27
N GLU A 143 34.36 69.56 -17.14
CA GLU A 143 34.50 70.16 -15.82
C GLU A 143 35.98 70.36 -15.44
N SER A 144 36.84 69.38 -15.76
CA SER A 144 38.30 69.48 -15.53
C SER A 144 38.98 70.56 -16.39
N LEU A 145 38.41 70.92 -17.54
CA LEU A 145 38.91 71.97 -18.43
C LEU A 145 38.39 73.36 -18.06
N GLU A 146 37.16 73.45 -17.54
CA GLU A 146 36.53 74.72 -17.17
C GLU A 146 36.93 75.21 -15.77
N ASP A 147 37.38 74.33 -14.86
CA ASP A 147 37.75 74.70 -13.49
C ASP A 147 39.12 74.13 -13.04
N PRO A 148 40.26 74.70 -13.50
CA PRO A 148 41.61 74.26 -13.11
C PRO A 148 41.99 74.59 -11.65
N SER A 149 41.01 74.93 -10.79
CA SER A 149 41.22 75.43 -9.41
C SER A 149 40.66 74.52 -8.30
N LYS A 150 40.28 73.28 -8.58
CA LYS A 150 39.99 72.26 -7.54
C LYS A 150 41.05 71.16 -7.56
N PRO A 151 41.45 70.66 -6.37
CA PRO A 151 42.64 69.83 -6.17
C PRO A 151 42.64 68.52 -6.95
#